data_AF-A0A1G9ZXH7-F1
#
_entry.id   AF-A0A1G9ZXH7-F1
#
_cell.length_a   1.000
_cell.length_b   1.000
_cell.length_c   1.000
_cell.angle_alpha   90.00
_cell.angle_beta   90.00
_cell.angle_gamma   90.00
#
_symmetry.space_group_name_H-M   'P 1'
#
loop_
_entity.id
_entity.type
_entity.pdbx_description
1 polymer ?
#
loop_
_entity_poly.entity_id
_entity_poly.type
_entity_poly.pdbx_seq_one_letter_code
_entity_poly.pdbx_strand_id
1 'polypeptide(L)'
;MRVMTRAGRCALLAVGIVLVVGGCSSGTSDAAGDGGSAGARGSASKSSPSKSTSSKSNVPSRALTQWAGQMCEATELFETAKTNSAIAVKDITDPPDDALIGAEFIAMSYLSETSSSLDEIAGALNDVRQSGIAAADRLHAGLTKEVARVRPKVDELSEAGGYTSPAEDSVDRAGRVGDLVASLKTPEPGLSAVAAEEPKLSAAYRAAPECAPPAPLPEAADATDVAACADGACEILVTKQIHLTVGAWRLRVSLTETKATVRNNDPDGAVGETSLAAGGSGTFGDKNGEVTVKAVAVNKDGAVLSFRTK
;
A
#
# COMPACT_ATOMS: atom_id res chain seq x y z
N MET A 1 5.20 -23.46 51.66
CA MET A 1 6.41 -22.66 51.34
C MET A 1 6.04 -21.66 50.26
N ARG A 2 6.05 -20.36 50.57
CA ARG A 2 5.84 -19.27 49.59
C ARG A 2 7.17 -18.96 48.92
N VAL A 3 7.23 -19.05 47.60
CA VAL A 3 8.37 -18.57 46.81
C VAL A 3 7.92 -17.30 46.10
N MET A 4 8.54 -16.19 46.50
CA MET A 4 8.44 -14.85 45.91
C MET A 4 9.77 -14.58 45.21
N THR A 5 9.77 -14.35 43.90
CA THR A 5 10.85 -13.73 43.11
C THR A 5 10.36 -13.64 41.66
N ARG A 6 10.57 -12.61 40.85
CA ARG A 6 11.12 -11.25 40.96
C ARG A 6 10.68 -10.58 39.64
N ALA A 7 10.13 -9.37 39.69
CA ALA A 7 9.76 -8.62 38.50
C ALA A 7 11.04 -8.15 37.76
N GLY A 8 11.22 -8.61 36.51
CA GLY A 8 12.20 -8.08 35.58
C GLY A 8 11.62 -6.89 34.82
N ARG A 9 12.37 -5.79 34.78
CA ARG A 9 12.01 -4.56 34.07
C ARG A 9 12.11 -4.79 32.56
N CYS A 10 10.99 -4.68 31.84
CA CYS A 10 11.01 -4.51 30.39
C CYS A 10 11.46 -3.08 30.06
N ALA A 11 12.58 -2.94 29.35
CA ALA A 11 12.94 -1.69 28.70
C ALA A 11 12.08 -1.54 27.44
N LEU A 12 11.16 -0.57 27.46
CA LEU A 12 10.46 -0.11 26.27
C LEU A 12 11.44 0.70 25.42
N LEU A 13 11.81 0.19 24.25
CA LEU A 13 12.44 0.99 23.19
C LEU A 13 11.36 1.87 22.58
N ALA A 14 11.27 3.11 23.05
CA ALA A 14 10.49 4.15 22.40
C ALA A 14 11.23 4.60 21.14
N VAL A 15 10.74 4.16 19.97
CA VAL A 15 11.14 4.75 18.68
C VAL A 15 10.46 6.12 18.59
N GLY A 16 11.22 7.17 18.90
CA GLY A 16 10.78 8.55 18.75
C GLY A 16 10.71 8.92 17.27
N ILE A 17 9.50 9.00 16.72
CA ILE A 17 9.24 9.70 15.47
C ILE A 17 9.31 11.19 15.76
N VAL A 18 10.36 11.86 15.30
CA VAL A 18 10.43 13.33 15.30
C VAL A 18 9.57 13.85 14.15
N LEU A 19 8.31 14.19 14.43
CA LEU A 19 7.51 15.03 13.56
C LEU A 19 7.99 16.47 13.74
N VAL A 20 8.67 17.01 12.72
CA VAL A 20 8.92 18.45 12.63
C VAL A 20 7.59 19.13 12.27
N VAL A 21 6.84 19.51 13.29
CA VAL A 21 5.65 20.35 13.16
C VAL A 21 6.13 21.79 13.02
N GLY A 22 6.14 22.29 11.78
CA GLY A 22 6.31 23.71 11.50
C GLY A 22 5.14 24.50 12.06
N GLY A 23 5.40 25.26 13.12
CA GLY A 23 4.43 26.17 13.73
C GLY A 23 4.15 27.38 12.84
N CYS A 24 2.87 27.63 12.56
CA CYS A 24 2.36 28.98 12.34
C CYS A 24 1.40 29.31 13.48
N SER A 25 1.83 30.26 14.30
CA SER A 25 1.09 30.89 15.37
C SER A 25 0.24 32.02 14.83
N SER A 26 -1.06 32.00 15.13
CA SER A 26 -1.99 33.15 15.29
C SER A 26 -3.40 32.57 15.34
N GLY A 27 -4.32 32.84 16.26
CA GLY A 27 -4.41 33.78 17.36
C GLY A 27 -5.80 33.57 17.98
N THR A 28 -5.91 33.87 19.27
CA THR A 28 -7.11 33.87 20.11
C THR A 28 -8.30 34.66 19.52
N SER A 29 -9.54 34.23 19.78
CA SER A 29 -10.59 35.01 20.48
C SER A 29 -11.93 34.25 20.51
N ASP A 30 -12.42 33.96 21.70
CA ASP A 30 -13.83 33.70 21.99
C ASP A 30 -14.67 34.96 21.70
N ALA A 31 -15.85 34.79 21.09
CA ALA A 31 -16.95 35.73 21.24
C ALA A 31 -18.29 35.04 20.97
N ALA A 32 -19.07 34.90 22.03
CA ALA A 32 -20.51 34.69 21.97
C ALA A 32 -21.18 35.90 21.29
N GLY A 33 -22.15 35.63 20.42
CA GLY A 33 -22.93 36.65 19.72
C GLY A 33 -24.32 36.12 19.39
N ASP A 34 -25.24 36.43 20.28
CA ASP A 34 -26.68 36.24 20.20
C ASP A 34 -27.31 37.25 19.20
N GLY A 35 -28.50 36.91 18.67
CA GLY A 35 -29.46 37.90 18.19
C GLY A 35 -29.61 38.11 16.66
N GLY A 36 -30.80 37.75 16.17
CA GLY A 36 -31.65 38.78 15.56
C GLY A 36 -31.94 38.74 14.05
N SER A 37 -33.19 38.36 13.76
CA SER A 37 -34.16 39.07 12.89
C SER A 37 -34.04 39.08 11.35
N ALA A 38 -35.11 38.53 10.78
CA ALA A 38 -36.03 39.15 9.81
C ALA A 38 -35.53 39.63 8.44
N GLY A 39 -35.98 38.90 7.41
CA GLY A 39 -36.86 39.46 6.39
C GLY A 39 -36.24 40.25 5.24
N ALA A 40 -36.23 39.65 4.04
CA ALA A 40 -36.42 40.38 2.79
C ALA A 40 -37.02 39.47 1.72
N ARG A 41 -38.31 39.67 1.44
CA ARG A 41 -38.95 39.38 0.15
C ARG A 41 -38.32 40.31 -0.90
N GLY A 42 -37.96 39.78 -2.06
CA GLY A 42 -37.60 40.67 -3.18
C GLY A 42 -37.21 39.96 -4.46
N SER A 43 -38.09 40.10 -5.46
CA SER A 43 -37.76 40.19 -6.89
C SER A 43 -37.49 38.89 -7.66
N ALA A 44 -38.58 38.38 -8.23
CA ALA A 44 -38.58 37.57 -9.43
C ALA A 44 -38.03 38.36 -10.63
N SER A 45 -36.74 38.18 -10.93
CA SER A 45 -36.17 38.53 -12.23
C SER A 45 -36.37 37.35 -13.17
N LYS A 46 -37.29 37.54 -14.14
CA LYS A 46 -37.44 36.66 -15.30
C LYS A 46 -36.19 36.78 -16.17
N SER A 47 -35.22 35.91 -15.92
CA SER A 47 -34.05 35.73 -16.77
C SER A 47 -34.46 34.93 -18.00
N SER A 48 -34.47 35.59 -19.16
CA SER A 48 -34.69 34.95 -20.46
C SER A 48 -33.75 33.76 -20.67
N PRO A 49 -34.21 32.64 -21.26
CA PRO A 49 -33.35 31.50 -21.56
C PRO A 49 -32.42 31.88 -22.70
N SER A 50 -31.23 32.39 -22.36
CA SER A 50 -30.12 32.47 -23.32
C SER A 50 -29.71 31.05 -23.65
N LYS A 51 -30.14 30.61 -24.83
CA LYS A 51 -29.79 29.37 -25.48
C LYS A 51 -28.31 29.44 -25.85
N SER A 52 -27.44 29.28 -24.86
CA SER A 52 -26.00 29.14 -25.07
C SER A 52 -25.79 27.85 -25.84
N THR A 53 -25.48 28.00 -27.13
CA THR A 53 -24.91 26.95 -27.96
C THR A 53 -23.50 26.67 -27.43
N SER A 54 -23.44 25.95 -26.31
CA SER A 54 -22.22 25.47 -25.70
C SER A 54 -21.49 24.62 -26.73
N SER A 55 -20.46 25.21 -27.33
CA SER A 55 -19.42 24.48 -28.05
C SER A 55 -18.99 23.34 -27.13
N LYS A 56 -19.23 22.10 -27.56
CA LYS A 56 -18.84 20.87 -26.85
C LYS A 56 -17.34 20.91 -26.61
N SER A 57 -16.93 21.45 -25.46
CA SER A 57 -15.57 21.32 -25.00
C SER A 57 -15.36 19.83 -24.73
N ASN A 58 -14.46 19.21 -25.48
CA ASN A 58 -14.09 17.80 -25.32
C ASN A 58 -13.20 17.58 -24.08
N VAL A 59 -12.99 18.62 -23.27
CA VAL A 59 -12.22 18.53 -22.03
C VAL A 59 -13.08 17.83 -20.98
N PRO A 60 -12.60 16.73 -20.35
CA PRO A 60 -13.33 16.05 -19.29
C PRO A 60 -13.54 17.01 -18.11
N SER A 61 -14.65 16.82 -17.38
CA SER A 61 -14.86 17.61 -16.17
C SER A 61 -13.79 17.25 -15.13
N ARG A 62 -13.38 18.22 -14.31
CA ARG A 62 -12.45 17.97 -13.19
C ARG A 62 -12.97 16.89 -12.25
N ALA A 63 -14.28 16.88 -11.99
CA ALA A 63 -14.93 15.88 -11.15
C ALA A 63 -14.81 14.46 -11.73
N LEU A 64 -14.98 14.29 -13.04
CA LEU A 64 -14.84 12.97 -13.67
C LEU A 64 -13.38 12.52 -13.75
N THR A 65 -12.44 13.46 -13.90
CA THR A 65 -10.99 13.17 -13.86
C THR A 65 -10.58 12.70 -12.47
N GLN A 66 -11.03 13.41 -11.43
CA GLN A 66 -10.81 13.00 -10.04
C GLN A 66 -11.44 11.62 -9.75
N TRP A 67 -12.67 11.39 -10.21
CA TRP A 67 -13.32 10.09 -10.10
C TRP A 67 -12.49 8.97 -10.71
N ALA A 68 -11.97 9.18 -11.93
CA ALA A 68 -11.18 8.19 -12.62
C ALA A 68 -9.88 7.89 -11.86
N GLY A 69 -9.19 8.92 -11.36
CA GLY A 69 -7.97 8.77 -10.55
C GLY A 69 -8.21 7.94 -9.29
N GLN A 70 -9.24 8.29 -8.50
CA GLN A 70 -9.58 7.53 -7.28
C GLN A 70 -9.98 6.08 -7.59
N MET A 71 -10.68 5.84 -8.70
CA MET A 71 -11.02 4.48 -9.12
C MET A 71 -9.79 3.69 -9.56
N CYS A 72 -8.82 4.30 -10.24
CA CYS A 72 -7.56 3.65 -10.61
C CYS A 72 -6.79 3.23 -9.36
N GLU A 73 -6.60 4.14 -8.41
CA GLU A 73 -5.97 3.87 -7.12
C GLU A 73 -6.69 2.74 -6.36
N ALA A 74 -8.01 2.79 -6.24
CA ALA A 74 -8.78 1.74 -5.56
C ALA A 74 -8.69 0.38 -6.27
N THR A 75 -8.70 0.35 -7.61
CA THR A 75 -8.51 -0.91 -8.37
C THR A 75 -7.09 -1.45 -8.26
N GLU A 76 -6.08 -0.58 -8.19
CA GLU A 76 -4.69 -0.98 -7.97
C GLU A 76 -4.52 -1.57 -6.59
N LEU A 77 -4.99 -0.90 -5.53
CA LEU A 77 -4.98 -1.43 -4.16
C LEU A 77 -5.66 -2.81 -4.07
N PHE A 78 -6.79 -2.99 -4.77
CA PHE A 78 -7.51 -4.26 -4.82
C PHE A 78 -6.69 -5.39 -5.44
N GLU A 79 -6.01 -5.16 -6.58
CA GLU A 79 -5.16 -6.17 -7.21
C GLU A 79 -3.87 -6.40 -6.41
N THR A 80 -3.24 -5.34 -5.91
CA THR A 80 -2.04 -5.44 -5.05
C THR A 80 -2.31 -6.25 -3.79
N ALA A 81 -3.47 -6.08 -3.15
CA ALA A 81 -3.86 -6.88 -1.98
C ALA A 81 -3.98 -8.37 -2.32
N LYS A 82 -4.56 -8.72 -3.48
CA LYS A 82 -4.64 -10.11 -3.94
C LYS A 82 -3.27 -10.70 -4.24
N THR A 83 -2.42 -9.97 -4.95
CA THR A 83 -1.05 -10.39 -5.28
C THR A 83 -0.22 -10.60 -4.01
N ASN A 84 -0.19 -9.60 -3.11
CA ASN A 84 0.57 -9.67 -1.86
C ASN A 84 0.06 -10.77 -0.95
N SER A 85 -1.25 -10.99 -0.88
CA SER A 85 -1.84 -12.08 -0.12
C SER A 85 -1.38 -13.46 -0.61
N ALA A 86 -1.37 -13.67 -1.93
CA ALA A 86 -0.88 -14.92 -2.51
C ALA A 86 0.62 -15.16 -2.20
N ILE A 87 1.44 -14.11 -2.26
CA ILE A 87 2.87 -14.18 -1.89
C ILE A 87 3.02 -14.53 -0.41
N ALA A 88 2.33 -13.82 0.48
CA ALA A 88 2.44 -14.02 1.92
C ALA A 88 1.97 -15.43 2.34
N VAL A 89 0.87 -15.92 1.78
CA VAL A 89 0.38 -17.29 2.04
C VAL A 89 1.41 -18.33 1.61
N LYS A 90 2.03 -18.13 0.45
CA LYS A 90 3.11 -19.01 -0.01
C LYS A 90 4.26 -19.02 1.00
N ASP A 91 4.74 -17.84 1.41
CA ASP A 91 5.86 -17.70 2.38
C ASP A 91 5.52 -18.27 3.77
N ILE A 92 4.25 -18.33 4.14
CA ILE A 92 3.79 -18.99 5.37
C ILE A 92 3.81 -20.51 5.22
N THR A 93 3.32 -21.03 4.09
CA THR A 93 3.20 -22.49 3.86
C THR A 93 4.50 -23.18 3.46
N ASP A 94 5.40 -22.43 2.82
CA ASP A 94 6.70 -22.88 2.30
C ASP A 94 7.73 -21.80 2.66
N PRO A 95 8.02 -21.62 3.97
CA PRO A 95 8.93 -20.59 4.41
C PRO A 95 10.32 -20.85 3.82
N PRO A 96 11.03 -19.80 3.38
CA PRO A 96 12.36 -20.01 2.83
C PRO A 96 13.31 -20.54 3.92
N ASP A 97 14.33 -21.31 3.53
CA ASP A 97 15.28 -21.98 4.44
C ASP A 97 15.99 -21.04 5.44
N ASP A 98 16.05 -19.75 5.12
CA ASP A 98 16.65 -18.67 5.92
C ASP A 98 15.58 -17.83 6.65
N ALA A 99 14.35 -18.32 6.84
CA ALA A 99 13.31 -17.72 7.66
C ALA A 99 13.82 -17.41 9.10
N LEU A 100 13.80 -16.15 9.54
CA LEU A 100 14.29 -15.75 10.88
C LEU A 100 13.28 -16.04 11.98
N ILE A 101 12.02 -16.08 11.56
CA ILE A 101 10.85 -16.22 12.38
C ILE A 101 10.08 -17.42 11.86
N GLY A 102 9.48 -18.17 12.78
CA GLY A 102 8.61 -19.28 12.43
C GLY A 102 7.43 -18.81 11.59
N ALA A 103 6.87 -19.73 10.80
CA ALA A 103 5.69 -19.49 9.96
C ALA A 103 4.53 -18.88 10.76
N GLU A 104 4.44 -19.17 12.06
CA GLU A 104 3.42 -18.65 12.96
C GLU A 104 3.49 -17.13 13.11
N PHE A 105 4.69 -16.55 13.21
CA PHE A 105 4.85 -15.10 13.33
C PHE A 105 4.59 -14.40 12.00
N ILE A 106 5.02 -15.01 10.89
CA ILE A 106 4.69 -14.52 9.54
C ILE A 106 3.17 -14.51 9.37
N ALA A 107 2.50 -15.59 9.76
CA ALA A 107 1.05 -15.71 9.71
C ALA A 107 0.33 -14.67 10.56
N MET A 108 0.79 -14.39 11.79
CA MET A 108 0.22 -13.33 12.63
C MET A 108 0.34 -11.94 11.98
N SER A 109 1.50 -11.64 11.41
CA SER A 109 1.74 -10.35 10.73
C SER A 109 0.83 -10.22 9.50
N TYR A 110 0.77 -11.26 8.68
CA TYR A 110 -0.10 -11.34 7.51
C TYR A 110 -1.58 -11.13 7.84
N LEU A 111 -2.10 -11.76 8.90
CA LEU A 111 -3.50 -11.59 9.33
C LEU A 111 -3.80 -10.11 9.65
N SER A 112 -2.93 -9.46 10.43
CA SER A 112 -3.08 -8.04 10.79
C SER A 112 -2.99 -7.11 9.58
N GLU A 113 -2.02 -7.34 8.69
CA GLU A 113 -1.81 -6.51 7.50
C GLU A 113 -2.93 -6.67 6.47
N THR A 114 -3.46 -7.89 6.31
CA THR A 114 -4.53 -8.17 5.34
C THR A 114 -5.85 -7.52 5.76
N SER A 115 -6.22 -7.59 7.04
CA SER A 115 -7.39 -6.87 7.55
C SER A 115 -7.24 -5.35 7.32
N SER A 116 -6.08 -4.79 7.67
CA SER A 116 -5.78 -3.37 7.45
C SER A 116 -5.87 -2.96 5.97
N SER A 117 -5.37 -3.80 5.07
CA SER A 117 -5.41 -3.56 3.62
C SER A 117 -6.85 -3.56 3.08
N LEU A 118 -7.71 -4.45 3.57
CA LEU A 118 -9.13 -4.46 3.18
C LEU A 118 -9.90 -3.24 3.69
N ASP A 119 -9.54 -2.74 4.87
CA ASP A 119 -10.09 -1.48 5.39
C ASP A 119 -9.64 -0.27 4.57
N GLU A 120 -8.37 -0.23 4.15
CA GLU A 120 -7.85 0.80 3.24
C GLU A 120 -8.60 0.80 1.91
N ILE A 121 -8.78 -0.37 1.28
CA ILE A 121 -9.55 -0.51 0.04
C ILE A 121 -11.01 -0.06 0.25
N ALA A 122 -11.64 -0.47 1.36
CA ALA A 122 -13.01 -0.08 1.66
C ALA A 122 -13.15 1.44 1.85
N GLY A 123 -12.18 2.08 2.50
CA GLY A 123 -12.09 3.52 2.65
C GLY A 123 -11.93 4.22 1.30
N ALA A 124 -10.97 3.79 0.49
CA ALA A 124 -10.72 4.32 -0.85
C ALA A 124 -11.97 4.25 -1.73
N LEU A 125 -12.67 3.11 -1.74
CA LEU A 125 -13.92 2.94 -2.47
C LEU A 125 -15.04 3.84 -1.92
N ASN A 126 -15.18 3.98 -0.60
CA ASN A 126 -16.21 4.84 -0.01
C ASN A 126 -16.00 6.33 -0.34
N ASP A 127 -14.75 6.76 -0.54
CA ASP A 127 -14.41 8.14 -0.90
C ASP A 127 -14.65 8.45 -2.40
N VAL A 128 -14.87 7.44 -3.24
CA VAL A 128 -15.26 7.62 -4.64
C VAL A 128 -16.75 7.99 -4.72
N ARG A 129 -17.02 9.22 -5.14
CA ARG A 129 -18.39 9.68 -5.42
C ARG A 129 -18.95 9.02 -6.68
N GLN A 130 -20.27 8.98 -6.83
CA GLN A 130 -20.86 8.53 -8.10
C GLN A 130 -20.46 9.46 -9.26
N SER A 131 -20.14 8.84 -10.40
CA SER A 131 -19.73 9.53 -11.63
C SER A 131 -20.92 10.08 -12.42
N GLY A 132 -22.10 9.48 -12.23
CA GLY A 132 -23.29 9.73 -13.06
C GLY A 132 -23.26 8.97 -14.40
N ILE A 133 -22.26 8.11 -14.62
CA ILE A 133 -22.18 7.20 -15.77
C ILE A 133 -22.54 5.80 -15.27
N ALA A 134 -23.63 5.24 -15.77
CA ALA A 134 -24.20 4.01 -15.23
C ALA A 134 -23.23 2.81 -15.23
N ALA A 135 -22.38 2.66 -16.26
CA ALA A 135 -21.39 1.59 -16.31
C ALA A 135 -20.30 1.73 -15.23
N ALA A 136 -19.78 2.95 -15.06
CA ALA A 136 -18.80 3.31 -14.05
C ALA A 136 -19.34 3.13 -12.62
N ASP A 137 -20.56 3.58 -12.36
CA ASP A 137 -21.20 3.45 -11.05
C ASP A 137 -21.51 1.99 -10.71
N ARG A 138 -21.81 1.15 -11.71
CA ARG A 138 -21.96 -0.31 -11.52
C ARG A 138 -20.64 -0.98 -11.16
N LEU A 139 -19.53 -0.60 -11.80
CA LEU A 139 -18.20 -1.13 -11.47
C LEU A 139 -17.83 -0.79 -10.02
N HIS A 140 -17.98 0.48 -9.63
CA HIS A 140 -17.74 0.95 -8.26
C HIS A 140 -18.58 0.19 -7.22
N ALA A 141 -19.88 0.05 -7.47
CA ALA A 141 -20.78 -0.72 -6.61
C ALA A 141 -20.40 -2.21 -6.53
N GLY A 142 -19.93 -2.80 -7.63
CA GLY A 142 -19.46 -4.18 -7.70
C GLY A 142 -18.24 -4.42 -6.82
N LEU A 143 -17.22 -3.56 -6.91
CA LEU A 143 -16.01 -3.63 -6.08
C LEU A 143 -16.35 -3.45 -4.60
N THR A 144 -17.17 -2.44 -4.28
CA THR A 144 -17.62 -2.17 -2.91
C THR A 144 -18.32 -3.38 -2.30
N LYS A 145 -19.18 -4.05 -3.09
CA LYS A 145 -19.90 -5.26 -2.66
C LYS A 145 -18.95 -6.43 -2.38
N GLU A 146 -17.92 -6.63 -3.20
CA GLU A 146 -16.97 -7.73 -2.99
C GLU A 146 -16.11 -7.52 -1.74
N VAL A 147 -15.62 -6.30 -1.52
CA VAL A 147 -14.86 -5.96 -0.29
C VAL A 147 -15.75 -6.12 0.94
N ALA A 148 -16.99 -5.60 0.91
CA ALA A 148 -17.94 -5.73 2.02
C ALA A 148 -18.32 -7.19 2.32
N ARG A 149 -18.26 -8.09 1.32
CA ARG A 149 -18.52 -9.53 1.49
C ARG A 149 -17.38 -10.23 2.23
N VAL A 150 -16.13 -9.87 1.92
CA VAL A 150 -14.94 -10.57 2.41
C VAL A 150 -14.47 -10.02 3.75
N ARG A 151 -14.44 -8.69 3.91
CA ARG A 151 -13.89 -8.01 5.08
C ARG A 151 -14.34 -8.58 6.44
N PRO A 152 -15.65 -8.71 6.75
CA PRO A 152 -16.06 -9.19 8.07
C PRO A 152 -15.57 -10.62 8.39
N LYS A 153 -15.34 -11.46 7.38
CA LYS A 153 -14.81 -12.81 7.56
C LYS A 153 -13.30 -12.80 7.83
N VAL A 154 -12.58 -11.87 7.19
CA VAL A 154 -11.15 -11.67 7.44
C VAL A 154 -10.95 -11.09 8.84
N ASP A 155 -11.79 -10.15 9.27
CA ASP A 155 -11.73 -9.58 10.61
C ASP A 155 -11.99 -10.66 11.68
N GLU A 156 -13.01 -11.50 11.50
CA GLU A 156 -13.29 -12.64 12.39
C GLU A 156 -12.08 -13.58 12.52
N LEU A 157 -11.44 -13.94 11.40
CA LEU A 157 -10.26 -14.81 11.41
C LEU A 157 -8.99 -14.13 11.95
N SER A 158 -8.91 -12.81 11.85
CA SER A 158 -7.74 -12.04 12.31
C SER A 158 -7.82 -11.72 13.80
N GLU A 159 -9.01 -11.44 14.32
CA GLU A 159 -9.27 -11.13 15.74
C GLU A 159 -9.38 -12.37 16.64
N ALA A 160 -9.58 -13.57 16.06
CA ALA A 160 -9.68 -14.84 16.80
C ALA A 160 -8.47 -15.17 17.71
N GLY A 161 -7.37 -14.41 17.61
CA GLY A 161 -6.22 -14.44 18.52
C GLY A 161 -6.45 -13.83 19.91
N GLY A 162 -7.63 -13.29 20.21
CA GLY A 162 -8.00 -12.78 21.53
C GLY A 162 -8.04 -13.86 22.61
N TYR A 163 -6.88 -14.25 23.14
CA TYR A 163 -6.59 -14.98 24.40
C TYR A 163 -7.39 -16.25 24.76
N THR A 164 -8.35 -16.70 23.95
CA THR A 164 -9.41 -17.61 24.42
C THR A 164 -9.44 -18.98 23.74
N SER A 165 -8.65 -19.20 22.69
CA SER A 165 -8.48 -20.56 22.14
C SER A 165 -7.02 -20.84 21.76
N PRO A 166 -6.28 -21.63 22.56
CA PRO A 166 -4.88 -21.99 22.29
C PRO A 166 -4.66 -22.94 21.09
N ALA A 167 -5.66 -23.18 20.23
CA ALA A 167 -5.70 -24.39 19.41
C ALA A 167 -5.85 -24.20 17.89
N GLU A 168 -6.26 -23.03 17.39
CA GLU A 168 -6.18 -22.83 15.94
C GLU A 168 -4.79 -22.31 15.57
N ASP A 169 -4.11 -23.05 14.70
CA ASP A 169 -2.83 -22.66 14.12
C ASP A 169 -3.00 -21.35 13.32
N SER A 170 -2.16 -20.36 13.61
CA SER A 170 -2.12 -19.11 12.84
C SER A 170 -1.89 -19.35 11.36
N VAL A 171 -1.15 -20.41 11.01
CA VAL A 171 -0.89 -20.83 9.63
C VAL A 171 -2.20 -21.21 8.93
N ASP A 172 -3.03 -22.04 9.58
CA ASP A 172 -4.34 -22.44 9.03
C ASP A 172 -5.30 -21.24 8.90
N ARG A 173 -5.31 -20.31 9.86
CA ARG A 173 -6.07 -19.06 9.74
C ARG A 173 -5.59 -18.21 8.58
N ALA A 174 -4.28 -18.03 8.43
CA ALA A 174 -3.70 -17.29 7.33
C ALA A 174 -4.06 -17.91 5.97
N GLY A 175 -4.01 -19.24 5.84
CA GLY A 175 -4.47 -19.94 4.64
C GLY A 175 -5.93 -19.61 4.29
N ARG A 176 -6.85 -19.69 5.27
CA ARG A 176 -8.27 -19.35 5.07
C ARG A 176 -8.49 -17.88 4.69
N VAL A 177 -7.73 -16.95 5.29
CA VAL A 177 -7.76 -15.53 4.90
C VAL A 177 -7.24 -15.35 3.47
N GLY A 178 -6.17 -16.06 3.10
CA GLY A 178 -5.66 -16.15 1.73
C GLY A 178 -6.73 -16.55 0.73
N ASP A 179 -7.45 -17.63 1.00
CA ASP A 179 -8.54 -18.11 0.15
C ASP A 179 -9.67 -17.09 0.00
N LEU A 180 -10.01 -16.38 1.09
CA LEU A 180 -11.01 -15.32 1.08
C LEU A 180 -10.60 -14.13 0.20
N VAL A 181 -9.36 -13.66 0.32
CA VAL A 181 -8.81 -12.59 -0.51
C VAL A 181 -8.70 -13.03 -1.96
N ALA A 182 -8.24 -14.26 -2.24
CA ALA A 182 -8.20 -14.82 -3.59
C ALA A 182 -9.61 -14.95 -4.21
N SER A 183 -10.66 -15.09 -3.39
CA SER A 183 -12.05 -15.12 -3.85
C SER A 183 -12.62 -13.77 -4.28
N LEU A 184 -11.91 -12.66 -4.04
CA LEU A 184 -12.32 -11.33 -4.47
C LEU A 184 -12.39 -11.25 -5.99
N LYS A 185 -13.57 -10.91 -6.52
CA LYS A 185 -13.81 -10.83 -7.95
C LYS A 185 -13.71 -9.38 -8.41
N THR A 186 -12.92 -9.15 -9.45
CA THR A 186 -12.93 -7.87 -10.17
C THR A 186 -14.17 -7.88 -11.09
N PRO A 187 -15.12 -6.94 -10.95
CA PRO A 187 -16.31 -6.92 -11.79
C PRO A 187 -15.96 -6.72 -13.27
N GLU A 188 -16.64 -7.46 -14.15
CA GLU A 188 -16.50 -7.32 -15.60
C GLU A 188 -17.66 -6.48 -16.17
N PRO A 189 -17.39 -5.53 -17.08
CA PRO A 189 -16.07 -5.10 -17.54
C PRO A 189 -15.30 -4.31 -16.47
N GLY A 190 -13.98 -4.51 -16.41
CA GLY A 190 -13.07 -3.73 -15.56
C GLY A 190 -12.94 -2.25 -15.96
N LEU A 191 -12.24 -1.44 -15.15
CA LEU A 191 -12.18 0.02 -15.30
C LEU A 191 -11.69 0.49 -16.68
N SER A 192 -10.65 -0.13 -17.22
CA SER A 192 -10.10 0.24 -18.53
C SER A 192 -11.08 -0.03 -19.66
N ALA A 193 -11.83 -1.14 -19.60
CA ALA A 193 -12.86 -1.50 -20.56
C ALA A 193 -14.08 -0.55 -20.45
N VAL A 194 -14.54 -0.26 -19.23
CA VAL A 194 -15.60 0.74 -19.00
C VAL A 194 -15.19 2.12 -19.52
N ALA A 195 -13.94 2.53 -19.28
CA ALA A 195 -13.42 3.80 -19.80
C ALA A 195 -13.33 3.81 -21.33
N ALA A 196 -13.00 2.68 -21.98
CA ALA A 196 -12.93 2.59 -23.43
C ALA A 196 -14.31 2.71 -24.10
N GLU A 197 -15.37 2.18 -23.47
CA GLU A 197 -16.74 2.21 -24.00
C GLU A 197 -17.44 3.56 -23.80
N GLU A 198 -17.02 4.36 -22.81
CA GLU A 198 -17.67 5.62 -22.43
C GLU A 198 -16.79 6.84 -22.79
N PRO A 199 -17.07 7.59 -23.88
CA PRO A 199 -16.16 8.62 -24.39
C PRO A 199 -15.78 9.72 -23.38
N LYS A 200 -16.72 10.13 -22.53
CA LYS A 200 -16.45 11.12 -21.47
C LYS A 200 -15.50 10.58 -20.42
N LEU A 201 -15.67 9.31 -20.04
CA LEU A 201 -14.81 8.65 -19.08
C LEU A 201 -13.44 8.33 -19.68
N SER A 202 -13.36 7.91 -20.95
CA SER A 202 -12.09 7.70 -21.65
C SER A 202 -11.18 8.93 -21.59
N ALA A 203 -11.74 10.12 -21.80
CA ALA A 203 -10.98 11.38 -21.72
C ALA A 203 -10.52 11.67 -20.29
N ALA A 204 -11.38 11.46 -19.30
CA ALA A 204 -11.06 11.64 -17.88
C ALA A 204 -10.00 10.63 -17.39
N TYR A 205 -10.14 9.37 -17.74
CA TYR A 205 -9.21 8.28 -17.43
C TYR A 205 -7.80 8.57 -17.96
N ARG A 206 -7.68 9.02 -19.21
CA ARG A 206 -6.38 9.40 -19.77
C ARG A 206 -5.79 10.68 -19.16
N ALA A 207 -6.62 11.54 -18.58
CA ALA A 207 -6.19 12.78 -17.96
C ALA A 207 -5.84 12.62 -16.46
N ALA A 208 -6.25 11.51 -15.84
CA ALA A 208 -5.97 11.20 -14.45
C ALA A 208 -4.55 10.61 -14.31
N PRO A 209 -3.64 11.26 -13.56
CA PRO A 209 -2.27 10.77 -13.37
C PRO A 209 -2.19 9.36 -12.76
N GLU A 210 -3.12 9.03 -11.87
CA GLU A 210 -3.17 7.75 -11.15
C GLU A 210 -3.57 6.58 -12.07
N CYS A 211 -4.16 6.90 -13.23
CA CYS A 211 -4.50 5.91 -14.26
C CYS A 211 -3.39 5.72 -15.31
N ALA A 212 -2.33 6.53 -15.26
CA ALA A 212 -1.22 6.38 -16.17
C ALA A 212 -0.43 5.11 -15.80
N PRO A 213 0.13 4.38 -16.78
CA PRO A 213 1.10 3.34 -16.50
C PRO A 213 2.24 3.89 -15.63
N PRO A 214 2.81 3.08 -14.73
CA PRO A 214 3.93 3.52 -13.92
C PRO A 214 5.08 3.98 -14.82
N ALA A 215 5.84 4.96 -14.36
CA ALA A 215 7.04 5.39 -15.05
C ALA A 215 7.99 4.19 -15.21
N PRO A 216 8.67 4.05 -16.37
CA PRO A 216 9.70 3.05 -16.54
C PRO A 216 10.76 3.17 -15.45
N LEU A 217 11.28 2.03 -15.00
CA LEU A 217 12.43 2.04 -14.09
C LEU A 217 13.63 2.70 -14.78
N PRO A 218 14.44 3.48 -14.03
CA PRO A 218 15.69 4.01 -14.56
C PRO A 218 16.63 2.85 -14.92
N GLU A 219 17.57 3.12 -15.83
CA GLU A 219 18.64 2.17 -16.11
C GLU A 219 19.57 2.08 -14.89
N ALA A 220 19.78 0.86 -14.40
CA ALA A 220 20.71 0.60 -13.30
C ALA A 220 22.15 0.58 -13.85
N ALA A 221 23.11 1.18 -13.14
CA ALA A 221 24.50 1.27 -13.60
C ALA A 221 25.12 -0.10 -13.96
N ASP A 222 24.78 -1.14 -13.20
CA ASP A 222 25.27 -2.50 -13.37
C ASP A 222 24.21 -3.44 -13.99
N ALA A 223 23.15 -2.88 -14.59
CA ALA A 223 22.04 -3.63 -15.17
C ALA A 223 21.51 -4.70 -14.18
N THR A 224 21.43 -5.97 -14.56
CA THR A 224 21.03 -7.08 -13.67
C THR A 224 22.22 -7.86 -13.10
N ASP A 225 23.45 -7.35 -13.23
CA ASP A 225 24.68 -8.07 -12.84
C ASP A 225 24.92 -7.99 -11.33
N VAL A 226 24.39 -8.98 -10.60
CA VAL A 226 24.57 -9.08 -9.15
C VAL A 226 26.03 -9.31 -8.74
N ALA A 227 26.91 -9.75 -9.65
CA ALA A 227 28.32 -9.96 -9.33
C ALA A 227 29.11 -8.64 -9.24
N ALA A 228 28.61 -7.57 -9.88
CA ALA A 228 29.20 -6.23 -9.77
C ALA A 228 29.25 -5.74 -8.31
N CYS A 229 28.33 -6.19 -7.46
CA CYS A 229 28.25 -5.81 -6.05
C CYS A 229 29.37 -6.39 -5.16
N ALA A 230 30.18 -7.32 -5.66
CA ALA A 230 31.16 -8.04 -4.84
C ALA A 230 32.23 -7.13 -4.23
N ASP A 231 32.52 -5.97 -4.83
CA ASP A 231 33.47 -4.99 -4.31
C ASP A 231 32.89 -4.06 -3.24
N GLY A 232 31.59 -4.20 -2.92
CA GLY A 232 30.90 -3.41 -1.92
C GLY A 232 30.11 -2.23 -2.48
N ALA A 233 30.10 -1.98 -3.79
CA ALA A 233 29.30 -0.92 -4.39
C ALA A 233 28.72 -1.31 -5.76
N CYS A 234 27.41 -1.20 -5.91
CA CYS A 234 26.74 -1.45 -7.19
C CYS A 234 25.38 -0.74 -7.25
N GLU A 235 24.81 -0.67 -8.45
CA GLU A 235 23.41 -0.34 -8.68
C GLU A 235 22.81 -1.32 -9.68
N ILE A 236 21.87 -2.15 -9.22
CA ILE A 236 21.29 -3.24 -10.00
C ILE A 236 19.78 -3.11 -10.14
N LEU A 237 19.26 -3.59 -11.27
CA LEU A 237 17.85 -3.85 -11.52
C LEU A 237 17.52 -5.26 -11.03
N VAL A 238 16.55 -5.34 -10.14
CA VAL A 238 15.98 -6.56 -9.60
C VAL A 238 14.56 -6.70 -10.16
N THR A 239 14.28 -7.80 -10.86
CA THR A 239 12.95 -8.10 -11.43
C THR A 239 12.31 -9.35 -10.84
N LYS A 240 13.05 -10.07 -9.99
CA LYS A 240 12.62 -11.26 -9.28
C LYS A 240 13.44 -11.39 -8.00
N GLN A 241 13.03 -12.28 -7.10
CA GLN A 241 13.83 -12.57 -5.91
C GLN A 241 15.25 -13.02 -6.29
N ILE A 242 16.25 -12.44 -5.62
CA ILE A 242 17.67 -12.75 -5.82
C ILE A 242 18.40 -12.89 -4.49
N HIS A 243 19.50 -13.63 -4.54
CA HIS A 243 20.56 -13.59 -3.54
C HIS A 243 21.75 -12.86 -4.15
N LEU A 244 22.38 -11.96 -3.40
CA LEU A 244 23.58 -11.26 -3.82
C LEU A 244 24.58 -11.12 -2.68
N THR A 245 25.83 -10.85 -3.05
CA THR A 245 26.90 -10.52 -2.11
C THR A 245 27.34 -9.09 -2.34
N VAL A 246 27.35 -8.29 -1.26
CA VAL A 246 27.82 -6.89 -1.28
C VAL A 246 29.01 -6.78 -0.35
N GLY A 247 30.23 -6.81 -0.89
CA GLY A 247 31.44 -6.97 -0.08
C GLY A 247 31.39 -8.27 0.75
N ALA A 248 31.36 -8.16 2.08
CA ALA A 248 31.21 -9.32 2.97
C ALA A 248 29.74 -9.72 3.23
N TRP A 249 28.77 -8.88 2.85
CA TRP A 249 27.37 -9.05 3.23
C TRP A 249 26.64 -10.00 2.28
N ARG A 250 25.90 -10.96 2.83
CA ARG A 250 25.02 -11.87 2.07
C ARG A 250 23.57 -11.43 2.20
N LEU A 251 23.04 -10.87 1.13
CA LEU A 251 21.70 -10.29 1.12
C LEU A 251 20.76 -11.12 0.27
N ARG A 252 19.50 -11.19 0.68
CA ARG A 252 18.39 -11.56 -0.18
C ARG A 252 17.56 -10.31 -0.47
N VAL A 253 17.14 -10.17 -1.72
CA VAL A 253 16.16 -9.18 -2.14
C VAL A 253 14.91 -9.91 -2.62
N SER A 254 13.76 -9.56 -2.07
CA SER A 254 12.44 -9.91 -2.60
C SER A 254 11.68 -8.64 -2.98
N LEU A 255 10.67 -8.79 -3.84
CA LEU A 255 9.92 -7.68 -4.40
C LEU A 255 8.43 -7.92 -4.18
N THR A 256 7.73 -6.85 -3.83
CA THR A 256 6.30 -6.69 -4.08
C THR A 256 6.12 -5.64 -5.18
N GLU A 257 4.88 -5.36 -5.58
CA GLU A 257 4.60 -4.35 -6.62
C GLU A 257 5.06 -2.94 -6.23
N THR A 258 5.21 -2.65 -4.93
CA THR A 258 5.49 -1.30 -4.43
C THR A 258 6.70 -1.20 -3.50
N LYS A 259 7.29 -2.34 -3.11
CA LYS A 259 8.41 -2.39 -2.17
C LYS A 259 9.47 -3.40 -2.58
N ALA A 260 10.72 -3.06 -2.28
CA ALA A 260 11.82 -4.01 -2.26
C ALA A 260 12.16 -4.34 -0.81
N THR A 261 12.11 -5.61 -0.45
CA THR A 261 12.51 -6.08 0.87
C THR A 261 13.92 -6.65 0.78
N VAL A 262 14.82 -6.10 1.57
CA VAL A 262 16.22 -6.52 1.64
C VAL A 262 16.44 -7.15 3.00
N ARG A 263 17.07 -8.31 2.99
CA ARG A 263 17.29 -9.10 4.19
C ARG A 263 18.75 -9.50 4.29
N ASN A 264 19.31 -9.32 5.48
CA ASN A 264 20.62 -9.83 5.82
C ASN A 264 20.49 -11.17 6.54
N ASN A 265 21.09 -12.22 5.96
CA ASN A 265 21.08 -13.57 6.52
C ASN A 265 22.49 -14.02 6.91
N ASP A 266 23.32 -13.09 7.39
CA ASP A 266 24.67 -13.42 7.82
C ASP A 266 24.62 -14.34 9.07
N PRO A 267 25.12 -15.59 8.99
CA PRO A 267 25.13 -16.51 10.13
C PRO A 267 26.06 -16.03 11.27
N ASP A 268 27.04 -15.19 10.98
CA ASP A 268 28.04 -14.68 11.93
C ASP A 268 27.70 -13.26 12.42
N GLY A 269 26.63 -12.66 11.88
CA GLY A 269 26.28 -11.25 12.04
C GLY A 269 24.85 -10.98 12.56
N ALA A 270 24.49 -9.70 12.57
CA ALA A 270 23.15 -9.27 12.93
C ALA A 270 22.19 -9.56 11.79
N VAL A 271 21.20 -10.38 12.08
CA VAL A 271 20.15 -10.72 11.14
C VAL A 271 19.07 -9.63 11.15
N GLY A 272 18.64 -9.17 9.97
CA GLY A 272 17.65 -8.10 9.87
C GLY A 272 16.99 -8.00 8.51
N GLU A 273 15.90 -7.26 8.46
CA GLU A 273 15.10 -7.02 7.26
C GLU A 273 14.72 -5.53 7.17
N THR A 274 14.69 -5.00 5.95
CA THR A 274 14.21 -3.64 5.66
C THR A 274 13.40 -3.62 4.38
N SER A 275 12.23 -3.00 4.43
CA SER A 275 11.34 -2.84 3.28
C SER A 275 11.41 -1.39 2.79
N LEU A 276 11.74 -1.22 1.51
CA LEU A 276 12.01 0.08 0.90
C LEU A 276 11.01 0.35 -0.22
N ALA A 277 10.30 1.47 -0.11
CA ALA A 277 9.60 2.08 -1.23
C ALA A 277 10.58 2.92 -2.08
N ALA A 278 10.14 3.36 -3.26
CA ALA A 278 10.92 4.24 -4.12
C ALA A 278 11.47 5.47 -3.36
N GLY A 279 12.77 5.73 -3.49
CA GLY A 279 13.51 6.79 -2.78
C GLY A 279 13.96 6.44 -1.36
N GLY A 280 13.45 5.34 -0.78
CA GLY A 280 13.80 4.89 0.56
C GLY A 280 15.21 4.33 0.69
N SER A 281 15.74 4.29 1.91
CA SER A 281 17.03 3.69 2.22
C SER A 281 17.04 2.97 3.56
N GLY A 282 17.80 1.89 3.66
CA GLY A 282 18.04 1.11 4.87
C GLY A 282 19.52 0.84 5.06
N THR A 283 19.94 0.43 6.25
CA THR A 283 21.34 0.09 6.54
C THR A 283 21.40 -1.11 7.47
N PHE A 284 22.30 -2.03 7.16
CA PHE A 284 22.70 -3.13 8.03
C PHE A 284 24.11 -2.84 8.52
N GLY A 285 24.39 -3.13 9.79
CA GLY A 285 25.70 -2.88 10.38
C GLY A 285 26.07 -3.94 11.39
N ASP A 286 27.35 -4.25 11.47
CA ASP A 286 27.95 -5.15 12.44
C ASP A 286 29.28 -4.55 12.95
N LYS A 287 30.11 -5.37 13.60
CA LYS A 287 31.42 -4.93 14.10
C LYS A 287 32.47 -4.73 12.98
N ASN A 288 32.21 -5.23 11.78
CA ASN A 288 33.15 -5.26 10.65
C ASN A 288 32.84 -4.20 9.59
N GLY A 289 31.64 -3.62 9.59
CA GLY A 289 31.28 -2.51 8.73
C GLY A 289 29.78 -2.28 8.68
N GLU A 290 29.35 -1.53 7.67
CA GLU A 290 27.93 -1.34 7.34
C GLU A 290 27.69 -1.46 5.84
N VAL A 291 26.49 -1.90 5.46
CA VAL A 291 25.98 -1.83 4.09
C VAL A 291 24.70 -1.01 4.07
N THR A 292 24.72 0.06 3.27
CA THR A 292 23.54 0.87 2.98
C THR A 292 22.92 0.38 1.68
N VAL A 293 21.60 0.22 1.69
CA VAL A 293 20.80 -0.03 0.49
C VAL A 293 19.84 1.12 0.27
N LYS A 294 19.72 1.58 -0.98
CA LYS A 294 18.77 2.60 -1.41
C LYS A 294 17.94 2.06 -2.55
N ALA A 295 16.62 2.17 -2.44
CA ALA A 295 15.71 1.93 -3.53
C ALA A 295 15.61 3.19 -4.40
N VAL A 296 16.31 3.22 -5.53
CA VAL A 296 16.30 4.35 -6.47
C VAL A 296 14.91 4.49 -7.08
N ALA A 297 14.32 3.37 -7.49
CA ALA A 297 12.94 3.27 -7.95
C ALA A 297 12.40 1.88 -7.64
N VAL A 298 11.08 1.77 -7.44
CA VAL A 298 10.35 0.52 -7.24
C VAL A 298 9.00 0.65 -7.93
N ASN A 299 8.61 -0.36 -8.72
CA ASN A 299 7.28 -0.51 -9.27
C ASN A 299 6.99 -2.00 -9.54
N LYS A 300 5.85 -2.31 -10.14
CA LYS A 300 5.45 -3.69 -10.48
C LYS A 300 6.41 -4.43 -11.41
N ASP A 301 7.25 -3.72 -12.16
CA ASP A 301 8.20 -4.31 -13.11
C ASP A 301 9.54 -4.65 -12.43
N GLY A 302 9.79 -4.14 -11.22
CA GLY A 302 11.01 -4.41 -10.47
C GLY A 302 11.45 -3.26 -9.55
N ALA A 303 12.70 -3.33 -9.11
CA ALA A 303 13.35 -2.29 -8.33
C ALA A 303 14.78 -2.02 -8.81
N VAL A 304 15.17 -0.75 -8.86
CA VAL A 304 16.57 -0.36 -9.03
C VAL A 304 17.13 -0.07 -7.64
N LEU A 305 18.11 -0.87 -7.22
CA LEU A 305 18.69 -0.82 -5.89
C LEU A 305 20.16 -0.45 -5.97
N SER A 306 20.56 0.57 -5.20
CA SER A 306 21.95 0.94 -5.02
C SER A 306 22.46 0.45 -3.67
N PHE A 307 23.58 -0.26 -3.68
CA PHE A 307 24.24 -0.79 -2.50
C PHE A 307 25.60 -0.14 -2.32
N ARG A 308 25.97 0.16 -1.07
CA ARG A 308 27.30 0.68 -0.71
C ARG A 308 27.74 0.21 0.67
N THR A 309 28.96 -0.30 0.78
CA THR A 309 29.61 -0.60 2.07
C THR A 309 30.45 0.57 2.55
N LYS A 310 30.66 0.67 3.87
CA LYS A 310 31.65 1.55 4.49
C LYS A 310 32.59 0.80 5.40
#